data_AF-A0A662TCQ7-F1
#
_entry.id   AF-A0A662TCQ7-F1
#
_cell.length_a   1.000
_cell.length_b   1.000
_cell.length_c   1.000
_cell.angle_alpha   90.00
_cell.angle_beta   90.00
_cell.angle_gamma   90.00
#
_symmetry.space_group_name_H-M   'P 1'
#
loop_
_entity.id
_entity.type
_entity.pdbx_description
1 polymer ?
#
loop_
_entity_poly.entity_id
_entity_poly.type
_entity_poly.pdbx_seq_one_letter_code
_entity_poly.pdbx_strand_id
1 'polypeptide(L)'
;MWPAEEVRCTPIRKIRIVVDSEDPITPALPLKEFVKLFGRNPEPPRFRVISVEVLSCPEDQSVVLVSECDSCPRFIRRTKDFVYCAPKPVR
;
A
#
# COMPACT_ATOMS: atom_id res chain seq x y z
N MET A 1 -4.19 -26.35 -20.98
CA MET A 1 -5.13 -25.22 -21.04
C MET A 1 -5.75 -25.14 -19.64
N TRP A 2 -5.19 -24.31 -18.75
CA TRP A 2 -5.75 -24.16 -17.40
C TRP A 2 -7.16 -23.58 -17.54
N PRO A 3 -8.18 -24.12 -16.84
CA PRO A 3 -9.47 -23.44 -16.79
C PRO A 3 -9.20 -22.02 -16.32
N ALA A 4 -9.89 -21.05 -16.91
CA ALA A 4 -9.86 -19.67 -16.44
C ALA A 4 -10.49 -19.64 -15.05
N GLU A 5 -9.77 -20.08 -14.03
CA GLU A 5 -10.12 -19.82 -12.64
C GLU A 5 -10.26 -18.31 -12.50
N GLU A 6 -11.35 -17.88 -11.87
CA GLU A 6 -11.65 -16.46 -11.69
C GLU A 6 -10.51 -15.79 -10.92
N VAL A 7 -9.62 -15.14 -11.67
CA VAL A 7 -8.52 -14.36 -11.11
C VAL A 7 -9.13 -13.16 -10.41
N ARG A 8 -8.90 -13.05 -9.09
CA ARG A 8 -9.33 -11.90 -8.32
C ARG A 8 -8.37 -10.75 -8.58
N CYS A 9 -8.93 -9.58 -8.85
CA CYS A 9 -8.18 -8.36 -9.14
C CYS A 9 -8.51 -7.31 -8.09
N THR A 10 -7.50 -6.86 -7.35
CA THR A 10 -7.66 -5.82 -6.33
C THR A 10 -6.86 -4.58 -6.68
N PRO A 11 -7.46 -3.37 -6.63
CA PRO A 11 -6.75 -2.12 -6.84
C PRO A 11 -5.83 -1.77 -5.66
N ILE A 12 -4.68 -1.19 -5.96
CA ILE A 12 -3.71 -0.65 -5.00
C ILE A 12 -4.06 0.81 -4.71
N ARG A 13 -4.15 1.16 -3.44
CA ARG A 13 -4.24 2.55 -2.96
C ARG A 13 -2.87 3.01 -2.48
N LYS A 14 -2.44 4.18 -2.93
CA LYS A 14 -1.19 4.83 -2.49
C LYS A 14 -1.49 5.93 -1.47
N ILE A 15 -0.93 5.80 -0.28
CA ILE A 15 -1.06 6.78 0.80
C ILE A 15 0.30 7.47 0.95
N ARG A 16 0.35 8.78 0.71
CA ARG A 16 1.54 9.60 0.96
C ARG A 16 1.50 10.14 2.38
N ILE A 17 2.44 9.70 3.21
CA ILE A 17 2.59 10.13 4.59
C ILE A 17 3.88 10.93 4.76
N VAL A 18 3.85 11.90 5.67
CA VAL A 18 4.99 12.69 6.10
C VAL A 18 5.49 12.11 7.42
N VAL A 19 6.78 11.83 7.49
CA VAL A 19 7.48 11.33 8.67
C VAL A 19 8.53 12.36 9.08
N ASP A 20 8.56 12.70 10.36
CA ASP A 20 9.64 13.49 10.95
C ASP A 20 10.80 12.55 11.30
N SER A 21 11.96 12.73 10.65
CA SER A 21 13.14 11.90 10.88
C SER A 21 14.00 12.38 12.04
N GLU A 22 13.74 13.57 12.58
CA GLU A 22 14.44 14.10 13.75
C GLU A 22 13.64 13.85 15.03
N ASP A 23 12.32 13.74 14.93
CA ASP A 23 11.43 13.46 16.06
C ASP A 23 10.56 12.20 15.84
N PRO A 24 10.95 11.05 16.41
CA PRO A 24 10.22 9.78 16.23
C PRO A 24 8.89 9.70 16.99
N ILE A 25 8.61 10.61 17.94
CA ILE A 25 7.33 10.63 18.66
C ILE A 25 6.28 11.48 17.94
N THR A 26 6.68 12.27 16.94
CA THR A 26 5.74 13.00 16.09
C THR A 26 4.96 12.01 15.22
N PRO A 27 3.61 12.02 15.26
CA PRO A 27 2.80 11.09 14.48
C PRO A 27 2.95 11.36 12.98
N ALA A 28 3.00 10.29 12.18
CA ALA A 28 2.99 10.40 10.73
C ALA A 28 1.64 10.95 10.24
N LEU A 29 1.69 11.95 9.36
CA LEU A 29 0.49 12.61 8.84
C LEU A 29 0.34 12.37 7.33
N PRO A 30 -0.89 12.22 6.81
CA PRO A 30 -1.09 12.29 5.38
C PRO A 30 -0.57 13.62 4.82
N LEU A 31 0.08 13.59 3.65
CA LEU A 31 0.67 14.79 3.03
C LEU A 31 -0.32 15.95 2.90
N LYS A 32 -1.58 15.65 2.57
CA LYS A 32 -2.64 16.65 2.45
C LYS A 32 -2.94 17.35 3.79
N GLU A 33 -2.97 16.59 4.89
CA GLU A 33 -3.22 17.14 6.22
C GLU A 33 -2.02 17.93 6.72
N PHE A 34 -0.78 17.49 6.43
CA PHE A 34 0.42 18.24 6.77
C PHE A 34 0.39 19.64 6.12
N VAL A 35 0.16 19.72 4.81
CA VAL A 35 0.11 21.01 4.09
C VAL A 35 -1.01 21.90 4.62
N LYS A 36 -2.16 21.31 4.97
CA LYS A 36 -3.30 22.04 5.54
C LYS A 36 -2.99 22.61 6.93
N LEU A 37 -2.29 21.87 7.79
CA LEU A 37 -1.99 22.28 9.15
C LEU A 37 -0.83 23.28 9.24
N PHE A 38 0.22 23.06 8.44
CA PHE A 38 1.46 23.83 8.54
C PHE A 38 1.61 24.91 7.45
N GLY A 39 0.72 24.94 6.45
CA GLY A 39 0.73 25.93 5.37
C GLY A 39 1.95 25.84 4.44
N ARG A 40 2.73 24.77 4.54
CA ARG A 40 3.95 24.53 3.74
C ARG A 40 4.09 23.07 3.36
N ASN A 41 4.91 22.82 2.35
CA ASN A 41 5.31 21.47 2.01
C ASN A 41 6.32 20.92 3.03
N PRO A 42 6.34 19.60 3.27
CA PRO A 42 7.39 18.98 4.07
C PRO A 42 8.73 19.06 3.32
N GLU A 43 9.74 19.61 3.99
CA GLU A 43 11.07 19.81 3.41
C GLU A 43 12.12 18.91 4.09
N PRO A 44 13.03 18.31 3.31
CA PRO A 44 14.18 17.59 3.86
C PRO A 44 15.18 18.58 4.52
N PRO A 45 16.06 18.11 5.44
CA PRO A 45 16.26 16.72 5.82
C PRO A 45 15.24 16.20 6.85
N ARG A 46 14.60 17.10 7.60
CA ARG A 46 13.74 16.77 8.74
C ARG A 46 12.50 15.98 8.35
N PHE A 47 11.74 16.44 7.34
CA PHE A 47 10.51 15.79 6.93
C PHE A 47 10.73 14.97 5.66
N ARG A 48 10.35 13.68 5.71
CA ARG A 48 10.39 12.78 4.56
C ARG A 48 8.99 12.38 4.15
N VAL A 49 8.71 12.35 2.85
CA VAL A 49 7.44 11.86 2.31
C VAL A 49 7.63 10.41 1.87
N ILE A 50 6.89 9.50 2.50
CA ILE A 50 6.88 8.07 2.20
C ILE A 50 5.56 7.72 1.50
N SER A 51 5.64 6.91 0.45
CA SER A 51 4.45 6.35 -0.21
C SER A 51 4.23 4.93 0.27
N VAL A 52 3.14 4.71 1.00
CA VAL A 52 2.69 3.40 1.46
C VAL A 52 1.65 2.88 0.50
N GLU A 53 1.87 1.69 -0.05
CA GLU A 53 0.92 1.01 -0.93
C GLU A 53 0.13 -0.03 -0.13
N VAL A 54 -1.19 0.14 -0.11
CA VAL A 54 -2.13 -0.76 0.59
C VAL A 54 -3.20 -1.27 -0.36
N LEU A 55 -3.79 -2.41 -0.04
CA LEU A 55 -4.96 -2.94 -0.72
C LEU A 55 -5.89 -3.67 0.26
N SER A 56 -7.14 -3.93 -0.15
CA SER A 56 -8.05 -4.81 0.58
C SER A 56 -7.91 -6.24 0.04
N CYS A 57 -7.44 -7.16 0.88
CA CYS A 57 -7.27 -8.55 0.49
C CYS A 57 -8.62 -9.13 0.02
N PRO A 58 -8.70 -9.71 -1.18
CA PRO A 58 -9.98 -10.16 -1.73
C PRO A 58 -10.50 -11.47 -1.09
N GLU A 59 -9.75 -12.07 -0.15
CA GLU A 59 -10.17 -13.28 0.58
C GLU A 59 -10.90 -12.93 1.88
N ASP A 60 -10.34 -12.03 2.69
CA ASP A 60 -10.80 -11.74 4.05
C ASP A 60 -11.13 -10.26 4.28
N GLN A 61 -10.95 -9.41 3.27
CA GLN A 61 -11.13 -7.95 3.33
C GLN A 61 -10.18 -7.23 4.30
N SER A 62 -9.10 -7.89 4.73
CA SER A 62 -8.06 -7.25 5.54
C SER A 62 -7.31 -6.21 4.72
N VAL A 63 -7.01 -5.05 5.33
CA VAL A 63 -6.13 -4.06 4.72
C VAL A 63 -4.69 -4.51 4.93
N VAL A 64 -3.99 -4.80 3.83
CA VAL A 64 -2.60 -5.30 3.85
C VAL A 64 -1.69 -4.37 3.06
N LEU A 65 -0.40 -4.40 3.38
CA LEU A 65 0.62 -3.77 2.55
C LEU A 65 0.78 -4.57 1.26
N VAL A 66 0.97 -3.89 0.13
CA VAL A 66 1.26 -4.56 -1.13
C VAL A 66 2.55 -5.39 -1.04
N SER A 67 3.52 -4.96 -0.22
CA SER A 67 4.76 -5.70 0.03
C SER A 67 4.54 -7.05 0.72
N GLU A 68 3.44 -7.24 1.45
CA GLU A 68 3.12 -8.51 2.12
C GLU A 68 2.48 -9.51 1.15
N CYS A 69 1.98 -9.05 -0.01
CA CYS A 69 1.29 -9.90 -0.96
C CYS A 69 2.20 -10.96 -1.59
N ASP A 70 3.50 -10.71 -1.78
CA ASP A 70 4.40 -11.70 -2.38
C ASP A 70 4.62 -12.94 -1.49
N SER A 71 4.39 -12.81 -0.18
CA SER A 71 4.41 -13.93 0.76
C SER A 71 3.09 -14.73 0.78
N CYS A 72 2.03 -14.24 0.13
CA CYS A 72 0.74 -14.92 0.10
C CYS A 72 0.76 -16.08 -0.90
N PRO A 73 0.32 -17.30 -0.53
CA PRO A 73 0.33 -18.44 -1.43
C PRO A 73 -0.68 -18.31 -2.59
N ARG A 74 -1.63 -17.36 -2.51
CA ARG A 74 -2.59 -17.05 -3.57
C ARG A 74 -2.09 -15.98 -4.53
N PHE A 75 -0.97 -15.32 -4.26
CA PHE A 75 -0.46 -14.24 -5.10
C PHE A 75 0.04 -14.76 -6.44
N ILE A 76 -0.46 -14.17 -7.52
CA ILE A 76 -0.03 -14.51 -8.89
C ILE A 76 0.99 -13.48 -9.35
N ARG A 77 0.60 -12.20 -9.36
CA ARG A 77 1.45 -11.09 -9.82
C ARG A 77 0.89 -9.74 -9.43
N ARG A 78 1.75 -8.73 -9.50
CA ARG A 78 1.39 -7.31 -9.52
C ARG A 78 1.49 -6.77 -10.95
N THR A 79 0.57 -5.90 -11.35
CA THR A 79 0.70 -5.13 -12.60
C THR A 79 0.18 -3.72 -12.40
N LYS A 80 1.05 -2.72 -12.58
CA LYS A 80 0.77 -1.30 -12.31
C LYS A 80 0.19 -1.11 -10.90
N ASP A 81 -1.06 -0.66 -10.83
CA ASP A 81 -1.81 -0.35 -9.62
C ASP A 81 -2.80 -1.47 -9.24
N PHE A 82 -2.54 -2.71 -9.67
CA PHE A 82 -3.36 -3.87 -9.35
C PHE A 82 -2.53 -5.07 -8.89
N VAL A 83 -3.13 -5.85 -7.98
CA VAL A 83 -2.65 -7.17 -7.57
C VAL A 83 -3.65 -8.23 -8.04
N TYR A 84 -3.12 -9.33 -8.56
CA TYR A 84 -3.87 -10.47 -9.05
C TYR A 84 -3.64 -11.66 -8.13
N CYS A 85 -4.73 -12.25 -7.64
CA CYS A 85 -4.72 -13.40 -6.75
C CYS A 85 -5.56 -14.54 -7.32
N ALA A 86 -5.11 -15.77 -7.09
CA ALA A 86 -5.88 -16.97 -7.35
C ALA A 86 -6.91 -17.21 -6.23
N PRO A 87 -8.04 -17.87 -6.52
CA PRO A 87 -9.00 -18.28 -5.50
C PRO A 87 -8.41 -19.35 -4.56
N LYS A 88 -7.46 -20.15 -5.03
CA LYS A 88 -6.75 -21.19 -4.28
C LYS A 88 -5.24 -20.91 -4.23
N PRO A 89 -4.52 -21.49 -3.25
CA PRO A 89 -3.06 -21.46 -3.24
C PRO A 89 -2.45 -21.97 -4.57
N VAL A 90 -1.51 -21.21 -5.12
CA VAL A 90 -0.74 -21.55 -6.34
C VAL A 90 0.73 -21.88 -6.03
N ARG A 91 1.13 -21.73 -4.77
CA ARG A 91 2.43 -22.13 -4.22
C ARG A 91 2.22 -23.14 -3.10
#